data_AF-A0A6A0IIU9-F1
#
_entry.id   AF-A0A6A0IIU9-F1
#
_cell.length_a   1.000
_cell.length_b   1.000
_cell.length_c   1.000
_cell.angle_alpha   90.00
_cell.angle_beta   90.00
_cell.angle_gamma   90.00
#
_symmetry.space_group_name_H-M   'P 1'
#
loop_
_entity.id
_entity.type
_entity.pdbx_description
1 polymer ?
#
loop_
_entity_poly.entity_id
_entity_poly.type
_entity_poly.pdbx_seq_one_letter_code
_entity_poly.pdbx_strand_id
1 'polypeptide(L)'
;MSQKTVERLIGKLATDEEARSRYRADRRRTLEELAGGTDLLSAVELDALAATSADLLDSFADALDPRLQRVRLPREPRPEGRP
;
A
#
# COMPACT_ATOMS: atom_id res chain seq x y z
N MET A 1 -7.94 -19.14 -0.21
CA MET A 1 -8.74 -17.96 0.13
C MET A 1 -8.41 -17.57 1.57
N SER A 2 -7.49 -16.63 1.76
CA SER A 2 -7.18 -16.13 3.10
C SER A 2 -7.78 -14.74 3.20
N GLN A 3 -8.98 -14.65 3.76
CA GLN A 3 -9.66 -13.38 4.08
C GLN A 3 -8.69 -12.41 4.80
N LYS A 4 -7.82 -12.97 5.65
CA LYS A 4 -6.74 -12.27 6.35
C LYS A 4 -5.77 -11.54 5.40
N THR A 5 -5.45 -12.13 4.24
CA THR A 5 -4.57 -11.50 3.24
C THR A 5 -5.26 -10.28 2.61
N VAL A 6 -6.53 -10.41 2.24
CA VAL A 6 -7.32 -9.31 1.67
C VAL A 6 -7.43 -8.15 2.68
N GLU A 7 -7.80 -8.45 3.93
CA GLU A 7 -7.89 -7.44 5.00
C GLU A 7 -6.56 -6.73 5.24
N ARG A 8 -5.45 -7.49 5.29
CA ARG A 8 -4.10 -6.93 5.43
C ARG A 8 -3.73 -6.00 4.28
N LEU A 9 -4.07 -6.37 3.04
CA LEU A 9 -3.77 -5.55 1.86
C LEU A 9 -4.60 -4.27 1.84
N ILE A 10 -5.89 -4.35 2.15
CA ILE A 10 -6.75 -3.15 2.27
C ILE A 10 -6.21 -2.23 3.35
N GLY A 11 -5.88 -2.76 4.54
CA GLY A 11 -5.31 -1.97 5.62
C GLY A 11 -3.99 -1.31 5.21
N LYS A 12 -3.13 -2.03 4.47
CA LYS A 12 -1.87 -1.47 3.98
C LYS A 12 -2.08 -0.38 2.93
N LEU A 13 -3.00 -0.56 1.99
CA LEU A 13 -3.37 0.49 1.03
C LEU A 13 -4.01 1.69 1.74
N ALA A 14 -4.79 1.50 2.80
CA ALA A 14 -5.40 2.60 3.54
C ALA A 14 -4.38 3.41 4.37
N THR A 15 -3.33 2.77 4.88
CA THR A 15 -2.42 3.39 5.87
C THR A 15 -1.04 3.71 5.32
N ASP A 16 -0.56 3.05 4.26
CA ASP A 16 0.80 3.22 3.74
C ASP A 16 0.81 4.09 2.48
N GLU A 17 1.33 5.32 2.60
CA GLU A 17 1.37 6.29 1.50
C GLU A 17 2.23 5.78 0.33
N GLU A 18 3.33 5.10 0.61
CA GLU A 18 4.17 4.48 -0.41
C GLU A 18 3.43 3.37 -1.15
N ALA A 19 2.64 2.58 -0.43
CA ALA A 19 1.82 1.54 -1.04
C ALA A 19 0.74 2.15 -1.96
N ARG A 20 0.06 3.22 -1.53
CA ARG A 20 -0.94 3.92 -2.36
C ARG A 20 -0.32 4.50 -3.62
N SER A 21 0.82 5.17 -3.49
CA SER A 21 1.54 5.76 -4.62
C SER A 21 1.93 4.68 -5.65
N ARG A 22 2.46 3.54 -5.20
CA ARG A 22 2.79 2.41 -6.08
C ARG A 22 1.55 1.80 -6.72
N TYR A 23 0.47 1.64 -5.94
CA TYR A 23 -0.80 1.11 -6.44
C TYR A 23 -1.38 1.99 -7.54
N ARG A 24 -1.28 3.33 -7.42
CA ARG A 24 -1.69 4.28 -8.46
C ARG A 24 -0.89 4.11 -9.75
N ALA A 25 0.40 3.79 -9.65
CA ALA A 25 1.25 3.57 -10.80
C ALA A 25 1.00 2.21 -11.48
N ASP A 26 0.91 1.14 -10.69
CA ASP A 26 0.65 -0.22 -11.18
C ASP A 26 -0.07 -1.06 -10.10
N ARG A 27 -1.38 -1.21 -10.28
CA ARG A 27 -2.26 -1.86 -9.30
C ARG A 27 -1.93 -3.33 -9.11
N ARG A 28 -1.83 -4.09 -10.20
CA ARG A 28 -1.65 -5.56 -10.14
C ARG A 28 -0.29 -5.90 -9.56
N ARG A 29 0.76 -5.27 -10.10
CA ARG A 29 2.12 -5.50 -9.63
C ARG A 29 2.27 -5.15 -8.16
N THR A 30 1.69 -4.02 -7.73
CA THR A 30 1.74 -3.63 -6.31
C THR A 30 1.04 -4.66 -5.42
N LEU A 31 -0.13 -5.16 -5.81
CA LEU A 31 -0.85 -6.19 -5.04
C LEU A 31 -0.07 -7.50 -4.94
N GLU A 32 0.54 -7.95 -6.03
CA GLU A 32 1.40 -9.14 -6.06
C GLU A 32 2.63 -8.97 -5.14
N GLU A 33 3.29 -7.81 -5.22
CA GLU A 33 4.45 -7.47 -4.38
C GLU A 33 4.07 -7.35 -2.88
N LEU A 34 2.88 -6.82 -2.56
CA LEU A 34 2.39 -6.68 -1.18
C LEU A 34 1.83 -7.98 -0.58
N ALA A 35 1.28 -8.86 -1.42
CA ALA A 35 0.79 -10.18 -1.03
C ALA A 35 1.96 -11.07 -0.58
N GLY A 36 3.11 -10.97 -1.25
CA GLY A 36 4.29 -11.75 -0.97
C GLY A 36 4.19 -13.19 -1.49
N GLY A 37 5.28 -13.95 -1.37
CA GLY A 37 5.38 -15.29 -1.99
C GLY A 37 4.60 -16.41 -1.29
N THR A 38 4.20 -16.25 -0.03
CA THR A 38 3.56 -17.32 0.76
C THR A 38 2.03 -17.21 0.82
N ASP A 39 1.47 -16.02 0.60
CA ASP A 39 0.02 -15.75 0.64
C ASP A 39 -0.45 -15.25 -0.73
N LEU A 40 -0.66 -16.18 -1.67
CA LEU A 40 -1.12 -15.82 -3.01
C LEU A 40 -2.58 -15.37 -2.99
N LEU A 41 -2.85 -14.23 -3.63
CA LEU A 41 -4.19 -13.86 -4.04
C LEU A 41 -4.65 -14.82 -5.13
N SER A 42 -5.90 -15.29 -5.05
CA SER A 42 -6.57 -15.87 -6.21
C SER A 42 -6.73 -14.82 -7.30
N ALA A 43 -6.92 -15.27 -8.54
CA ALA A 43 -7.19 -14.37 -9.67
C ALA A 43 -8.39 -13.44 -9.39
N VAL A 44 -9.45 -13.97 -8.77
CA VAL A 44 -10.65 -13.20 -8.41
C VAL A 44 -10.35 -12.12 -7.38
N GLU A 45 -9.59 -12.43 -6.33
CA GLU A 45 -9.22 -11.45 -5.30
C GLU A 45 -8.30 -10.37 -5.88
N LEU A 46 -7.34 -10.76 -6.73
CA LEU A 46 -6.44 -9.82 -7.41
C LEU A 46 -7.21 -8.87 -8.33
N ASP A 47 -8.13 -9.40 -9.14
CA ASP A 47 -8.95 -8.59 -10.05
C ASP A 47 -9.87 -7.64 -9.28
N ALA A 48 -10.52 -8.11 -8.20
CA ALA A 48 -11.37 -7.30 -7.36
C ALA A 48 -10.59 -6.16 -6.66
N LEU A 49 -9.43 -6.48 -6.08
CA LEU A 49 -8.58 -5.48 -5.44
C LEU A 49 -7.98 -4.52 -6.47
N ALA A 50 -7.64 -4.97 -7.68
CA ALA A 50 -7.14 -4.09 -8.75
C ALA A 50 -8.24 -3.20 -9.37
N ALA A 51 -9.51 -3.59 -9.28
CA ALA A 51 -10.64 -2.77 -9.71
C ALA A 51 -11.03 -1.69 -8.68
N THR A 52 -10.47 -1.74 -7.47
CA THR A 52 -10.76 -0.75 -6.42
C THR A 52 -10.26 0.63 -6.84
N SER A 53 -11.10 1.66 -6.66
CA SER A 53 -10.72 3.03 -7.00
C SER A 53 -9.59 3.52 -6.10
N ALA A 54 -8.52 4.03 -6.72
CA ALA A 54 -7.41 4.63 -5.99
C ALA A 54 -7.84 5.90 -5.24
N ASP A 55 -8.80 6.65 -5.79
CA ASP A 55 -9.31 7.88 -5.17
C ASP A 55 -10.12 7.60 -3.91
N LEU A 56 -10.76 6.42 -3.83
CA LEU A 56 -11.39 5.96 -2.59
C LEU A 56 -10.34 5.65 -1.51
N LEU A 57 -9.19 5.10 -1.90
CA LEU A 57 -8.10 4.82 -0.96
C LEU A 57 -7.47 6.10 -0.41
N ASP A 58 -7.33 7.13 -1.24
CA ASP A 58 -6.86 8.44 -0.79
C ASP A 58 -7.89 9.13 0.10
N SER A 59 -9.17 9.13 -0.29
CA SER A 59 -10.24 9.69 0.55
C SER A 59 -10.33 8.97 1.90
N PHE A 60 -10.08 7.66 1.92
CA PHE A 60 -10.03 6.90 3.16
C PHE A 60 -8.81 7.28 4.00
N ALA A 61 -7.64 7.44 3.38
CA ALA A 61 -6.44 7.90 4.07
C ALA A 61 -6.64 9.28 4.69
N ASP A 62 -7.27 10.22 3.98
CA ASP A 62 -7.57 11.58 4.46
C ASP A 62 -8.50 11.58 5.69
N ALA A 63 -9.35 10.56 5.82
CA ALA A 63 -10.24 10.39 6.98
C ALA A 63 -9.55 9.76 8.20
N LEU A 64 -8.35 9.19 8.05
CA LEU A 64 -7.59 8.58 9.14
C LEU A 64 -6.72 9.63 9.85
N ASP A 65 -6.53 9.47 11.17
CA ASP A 65 -5.54 10.26 11.93
C ASP A 65 -4.15 10.10 11.26
N PRO A 66 -3.45 11.20 10.92
CA PRO A 66 -2.16 11.13 10.24
C PRO A 66 -1.11 10.25 10.93
N ARG A 67 -1.20 10.04 12.26
CA ARG A 67 -0.28 9.16 13.00
C ARG A 67 -0.48 7.68 12.72
N LEU A 68 -1.63 7.30 12.17
CA LEU A 68 -1.90 5.94 11.69
C LEU A 68 -1.32 5.70 10.29
N GLN A 69 -0.94 6.77 9.59
CA GLN A 69 -0.39 6.67 8.25
C GLN A 69 1.13 6.49 8.29
N ARG A 70 1.62 5.53 7.51
CA ARG A 70 3.06 5.38 7.22
C ARG A 70 3.42 6.33 6.09
N VAL A 71 3.68 7.58 6.45
CA VAL A 71 4.16 8.64 5.55
C VAL A 71 5.61 8.41 5.16
N ARG A 72 5.95 8.64 3.90
CA ARG A 72 7.37 8.68 3.51
C ARG A 72 7.99 9.94 4.09
N LEU A 73 8.85 9.78 5.10
CA LEU A 73 9.77 10.86 5.46
C LEU A 73 10.83 10.98 4.37
N PRO A 74 11.07 12.18 3.81
CA PRO A 74 12.25 12.42 2.98
C PRO A 74 13.48 11.94 3.75
N ARG A 75 14.34 11.14 3.09
CA ARG A 75 15.62 10.77 3.69
C ARG A 75 16.37 12.06 4.00
N GLU A 76 16.62 12.32 5.28
CA GLU A 76 17.49 13.41 5.68
C GLU A 76 18.88 13.13 5.08
N PRO A 77 19.50 14.08 4.35
CA PRO A 77 20.83 13.88 3.80
C PRO A 77 21.77 13.55 4.96
N ARG A 78 22.39 12.36 4.92
CA ARG A 78 23.42 11.96 5.89
C ARG A 78 24.49 13.05 5.84
N PRO A 79 24.86 13.69 6.97
CA PRO A 79 25.89 14.72 6.95
C PRO A 79 27.16 14.08 6.41
N GLU A 80 27.62 14.59 5.26
CA GLU A 80 28.91 14.22 4.69
C GLU A 80 29.97 14.51 5.75
N GLY A 81 30.77 13.49 6.05
CA GLY A 81 31.77 13.54 7.09
C GLY A 81 32.62 14.80 6.96
N ARG A 82 32.67 15.58 8.05
CA ARG A 82 33.68 16.63 8.19
C ARG A 82 35.04 15.92 8.37
N PRO A 83 36.12 16.42 7.71
CA PRO A 83 37.45 15.81 7.69
C PRO A 83 38.05 15.57 9.09
#